data_AF-R2SWT9-F1
#
_entry.id   AF-R2SWT9-F1
#
_cell.length_a   1.000
_cell.length_b   1.000
_cell.length_c   1.000
_cell.angle_alpha   90.00
_cell.angle_beta   90.00
_cell.angle_gamma   90.00
#
_symmetry.space_group_name_H-M   'P 1'
#
loop_
_entity.id
_entity.type
_entity.pdbx_description
1 polymer ?
#
loop_
_entity_poly.entity_id
_entity_poly.type
_entity_poly.pdbx_seq_one_letter_code
_entity_poly.pdbx_strand_id
1 'polypeptide(L)'
;MKKIIRVEEQKNHLLYQFLEKLNREIPHQENNQRMEEHCVNQYKLLVNMSFSANILYKGLDYACHVYNHVAKIEYTRLCKLIIKQNFDRDLTEALLKKLKKAQNELFLHSPLTKESEGIDIFYGFTGGNRKKYKANRKAIKQMYIEIKQESKKNVYRYIKDTYSRKCNRIKEKIAYTRWLLKSYTWH
;
A
#
# COMPACT_ATOMS: atom_id res chain seq x y z
N MET A 1 -16.14 -8.85 5.35
CA MET A 1 -14.92 -9.16 4.56
C MET A 1 -14.84 -8.42 3.22
N LYS A 2 -15.87 -8.41 2.36
CA LYS A 2 -15.83 -7.77 1.01
C LYS A 2 -15.43 -6.28 0.94
N LYS A 3 -15.57 -5.50 2.02
CA LYS A 3 -15.22 -4.06 2.05
C LYS A 3 -13.76 -3.76 2.33
N ILE A 4 -13.08 -4.58 3.14
CA ILE A 4 -11.64 -4.41 3.42
C ILE A 4 -10.86 -4.71 2.12
N ILE A 5 -11.28 -5.77 1.42
CA ILE A 5 -10.74 -6.16 0.12
C ILE A 5 -10.88 -5.03 -0.90
N ARG A 6 -12.05 -4.38 -1.02
CA ARG A 6 -12.25 -3.24 -1.94
C ARG A 6 -11.39 -2.01 -1.62
N VAL A 7 -11.13 -1.74 -0.34
CA VAL A 7 -10.26 -0.63 0.07
C VAL A 7 -8.80 -0.95 -0.22
N GLU A 8 -8.37 -2.19 -0.02
CA GLU A 8 -7.05 -2.67 -0.44
C GLU A 8 -6.90 -2.66 -1.96
N GLU A 9 -7.92 -3.05 -2.71
CA GLU A 9 -7.95 -2.99 -4.17
C GLU A 9 -7.82 -1.55 -4.68
N GLN A 10 -8.54 -0.59 -4.09
CA GLN A 10 -8.41 0.83 -4.44
C GLN A 10 -7.02 1.38 -4.13
N LYS A 11 -6.46 1.05 -2.95
CA LYS A 11 -5.09 1.46 -2.59
C LYS A 11 -4.06 0.85 -3.54
N ASN A 12 -4.21 -0.42 -3.87
CA ASN A 12 -3.36 -1.09 -4.85
C ASN A 12 -3.51 -0.45 -6.23
N HIS A 13 -4.72 -0.05 -6.65
CA HIS A 13 -4.96 0.57 -7.94
C HIS A 13 -4.30 1.96 -8.07
N LEU A 14 -4.43 2.80 -7.04
CA LEU A 14 -3.75 4.10 -6.98
C LEU A 14 -2.22 3.95 -6.99
N LEU A 15 -1.72 2.92 -6.30
CA LEU A 15 -0.29 2.59 -6.29
C LEU A 15 0.17 2.08 -7.66
N TYR A 16 -0.64 1.27 -8.35
CA TYR A 16 -0.38 0.86 -9.74
C TYR A 16 -0.33 2.04 -10.71
N GLN A 17 -1.26 2.99 -10.62
CA GLN A 17 -1.24 4.21 -11.44
C GLN A 17 0.00 5.06 -11.17
N PHE A 18 0.47 5.11 -9.93
CA PHE A 18 1.70 5.80 -9.57
C PHE A 18 2.94 5.11 -10.16
N LEU A 19 3.01 3.78 -10.06
CA LEU A 19 4.07 2.97 -10.68
C LEU A 19 4.07 3.10 -12.21
N GLU A 20 2.89 3.16 -12.82
CA GLU A 20 2.74 3.33 -14.26
C GLU A 20 3.19 4.71 -14.72
N LYS A 21 2.93 5.76 -13.93
CA LYS A 21 3.47 7.11 -14.18
C LYS A 21 5.01 7.14 -14.07
N LEU A 22 5.58 6.49 -13.06
CA LEU A 22 7.04 6.33 -12.95
C LEU A 22 7.63 5.53 -14.12
N ASN A 23 6.91 4.52 -14.62
CA ASN A 23 7.31 3.76 -15.79
C ASN A 23 7.16 4.53 -17.12
N ARG A 24 6.28 5.52 -17.20
CA ARG A 24 6.13 6.37 -18.40
C ARG A 24 7.17 7.48 -18.48
N GLU A 25 7.84 7.80 -17.38
CA GLU A 25 9.03 8.67 -17.36
C GLU A 25 10.29 7.96 -17.88
N ILE A 26 10.19 6.68 -18.26
CA ILE A 26 11.28 5.93 -18.89
C ILE A 26 11.38 6.38 -20.36
N PRO A 27 12.55 6.87 -20.81
CA PRO A 27 12.78 7.09 -22.24
C PRO A 27 12.70 5.75 -22.97
N HIS A 28 11.84 5.65 -23.98
CA HIS A 28 11.86 4.56 -24.97
C HIS A 28 13.24 4.55 -25.64
N GLN A 29 14.18 3.73 -25.15
CA GLN A 29 15.50 3.56 -25.77
C GLN A 29 15.94 2.09 -25.71
N GLU A 30 15.67 1.39 -26.81
CA GLU A 30 16.47 0.44 -27.61
C GLU A 30 17.54 -0.51 -27.00
N ASN A 31 17.80 -0.53 -25.69
CA ASN A 31 18.85 -1.37 -25.09
C ASN A 31 18.33 -2.29 -23.98
N ASN A 32 18.19 -3.58 -24.29
CA ASN A 32 17.70 -4.62 -23.36
C ASN A 32 18.47 -4.66 -22.03
N GLN A 33 19.79 -4.43 -22.04
CA GLN A 33 20.60 -4.38 -20.82
C GLN A 33 20.24 -3.20 -19.90
N ARG A 34 19.94 -2.03 -20.47
CA ARG A 34 19.51 -0.85 -19.71
C ARG A 34 18.14 -1.06 -19.09
N MET A 35 17.25 -1.75 -19.79
CA MET A 35 15.92 -2.10 -19.28
C MET A 35 16.02 -3.06 -18.08
N GLU A 36 16.86 -4.09 -18.17
CA GLU A 36 17.08 -5.04 -17.08
C GLU A 36 17.63 -4.38 -15.81
N GLU A 37 18.64 -3.53 -15.95
CA GLU A 37 19.21 -2.75 -14.84
C GLU A 37 18.18 -1.80 -14.25
N HIS A 38 17.38 -1.17 -15.10
CA HIS A 38 16.32 -0.27 -14.65
C HIS A 38 15.27 -1.00 -13.83
N CYS A 39 14.79 -2.17 -14.26
CA CYS A 39 13.84 -2.97 -13.49
C CYS A 39 14.39 -3.39 -12.11
N VAL A 40 15.67 -3.76 -12.03
CA VAL A 40 16.32 -4.08 -10.75
C VAL A 40 16.41 -2.84 -9.85
N ASN A 41 16.77 -1.69 -10.41
CA ASN A 41 16.86 -0.44 -9.67
C ASN A 41 15.48 0.00 -9.15
N GLN A 42 14.44 -0.12 -9.96
CA GLN A 42 13.06 0.15 -9.55
C GLN A 42 12.63 -0.77 -8.41
N TYR A 43 12.93 -2.07 -8.49
CA TYR A 43 12.63 -3.00 -7.41
C TYR A 43 13.31 -2.58 -6.10
N LYS A 44 14.63 -2.30 -6.13
CA LYS A 44 15.37 -1.83 -4.95
C LYS A 44 14.79 -0.52 -4.40
N LEU A 45 14.42 0.41 -5.28
CA LEU A 45 13.81 1.68 -4.90
C LEU A 45 12.47 1.48 -4.17
N LEU A 46 11.60 0.60 -4.67
CA LEU A 46 10.29 0.32 -4.06
C LEU A 46 10.42 -0.31 -2.68
N VAL A 47 11.36 -1.25 -2.52
CA VAL A 47 11.67 -1.84 -1.22
C VAL A 47 12.15 -0.75 -0.25
N ASN A 48 13.05 0.12 -0.70
CA ASN A 48 13.60 1.21 0.12
C ASN A 48 12.52 2.24 0.51
N MET A 49 11.61 2.59 -0.40
CA MET A 49 10.47 3.46 -0.14
C MET A 49 9.56 2.86 0.93
N SER A 50 9.15 1.61 0.75
CA SER A 50 8.26 0.90 1.67
C SER A 50 8.91 0.69 3.05
N PHE A 51 10.21 0.41 3.08
CA PHE A 51 10.97 0.32 4.33
C PHE A 51 11.03 1.68 5.05
N SER A 52 11.39 2.75 4.34
CA SER A 52 11.43 4.10 4.89
C SER A 52 10.08 4.56 5.44
N ALA A 53 8.99 4.22 4.75
CA ALA A 53 7.64 4.48 5.22
C ALA A 53 7.33 3.75 6.54
N ASN A 54 7.77 2.50 6.68
CA ASN A 54 7.60 1.72 7.92
C ASN A 54 8.42 2.27 9.08
N ILE A 55 9.65 2.75 8.83
CA ILE A 55 10.47 3.45 9.84
C ILE A 55 9.71 4.67 10.35
N LEU A 56 9.18 5.49 9.45
CA LEU A 56 8.45 6.71 9.80
C LEU A 56 7.13 6.42 10.54
N TYR A 57 6.53 5.25 10.29
CA TYR A 57 5.27 4.85 10.90
C TYR A 57 5.43 4.30 12.33
N LYS A 58 6.32 3.31 12.51
CA LYS A 58 6.42 2.53 13.76
C LYS A 58 7.83 2.40 14.32
N GLY A 59 8.82 3.06 13.71
CA GLY A 59 10.23 3.00 14.13
C GLY A 59 11.03 1.95 13.38
N LEU A 60 12.35 2.00 13.59
CA LEU A 60 13.33 1.19 12.87
C LEU A 60 13.15 -0.30 13.13
N ASP A 61 13.00 -0.70 14.40
CA ASP A 61 12.88 -2.12 14.80
C ASP A 61 11.71 -2.82 14.10
N TYR A 62 10.54 -2.15 14.07
CA TYR A 62 9.38 -2.65 13.34
C TYR A 62 9.67 -2.78 11.84
N ALA A 63 10.29 -1.75 11.25
CA ALA A 63 10.62 -1.75 9.83
C ALA A 63 11.58 -2.88 9.46
N CYS A 64 12.58 -3.15 10.31
CA CYS A 64 13.51 -4.26 10.14
C CYS A 64 12.78 -5.60 10.12
N HIS A 65 11.91 -5.85 11.10
CA HIS A 65 11.13 -7.09 11.16
C HIS A 65 10.25 -7.35 9.93
N VAL A 66 9.69 -6.30 9.33
CA VAL A 66 8.84 -6.44 8.13
C VAL A 66 9.60 -6.34 6.82
N TYR A 67 10.90 -6.02 6.82
CA TYR A 67 11.67 -5.75 5.60
C TYR A 67 11.64 -6.91 4.60
N ASN A 68 11.95 -8.13 5.06
CA ASN A 68 11.93 -9.31 4.19
C ASN A 68 10.54 -9.57 3.60
N HIS A 69 9.48 -9.29 4.38
CA HIS A 69 8.10 -9.39 3.90
C HIS A 69 7.81 -8.33 2.83
N VAL A 70 8.24 -7.08 3.04
CA VAL A 70 8.11 -6.00 2.07
C VAL A 70 8.81 -6.35 0.76
N ALA A 71 10.05 -6.82 0.82
CA ALA A 71 10.81 -7.24 -0.36
C ALA A 71 10.13 -8.41 -1.10
N LYS A 72 9.50 -9.37 -0.40
CA LYS A 72 8.67 -10.40 -1.05
C LYS A 72 7.46 -9.82 -1.76
N ILE A 73 6.71 -8.91 -1.11
CA ILE A 73 5.54 -8.27 -1.72
C ILE A 73 5.94 -7.52 -2.99
N GLU A 74 6.93 -6.62 -2.91
CA GLU A 74 7.30 -5.77 -4.04
C GLU A 74 7.87 -6.60 -5.21
N TYR A 75 8.61 -7.67 -4.91
CA TYR A 75 9.04 -8.62 -5.93
C TYR A 75 7.84 -9.23 -6.67
N THR A 76 6.87 -9.78 -5.94
CA THR A 76 5.69 -10.39 -6.57
C THR A 76 4.85 -9.38 -7.37
N ARG A 77 4.77 -8.12 -6.92
CA ARG A 77 4.08 -7.05 -7.63
C ARG A 77 4.78 -6.71 -8.95
N LEU A 78 6.10 -6.55 -8.91
CA LEU A 78 6.88 -6.21 -10.09
C LEU A 78 6.88 -7.34 -11.12
N CYS A 79 7.02 -8.60 -10.68
CA CYS A 79 6.91 -9.76 -11.57
C CYS A 79 5.54 -9.80 -12.27
N LYS A 80 4.45 -9.55 -11.54
CA LYS A 80 3.10 -9.48 -12.14
C LYS A 80 2.98 -8.35 -13.16
N LEU A 81 3.63 -7.21 -12.92
CA LEU A 81 3.65 -6.09 -13.87
C LEU A 81 4.42 -6.43 -15.14
N ILE A 82 5.61 -7.00 -15.01
CA ILE A 82 6.46 -7.40 -16.16
C ILE A 82 5.73 -8.43 -17.02
N ILE A 83 5.12 -9.44 -16.40
CA ILE A 83 4.34 -10.46 -17.13
C ILE A 83 3.17 -9.82 -17.89
N LYS A 84 2.50 -8.81 -17.31
CA LYS A 84 1.39 -8.10 -17.96
C LYS A 84 1.82 -7.21 -19.14
N GLN A 85 3.10 -6.84 -19.21
CA GLN A 85 3.62 -6.00 -20.31
C GLN A 85 3.83 -6.78 -21.62
N ASN A 86 3.65 -8.12 -21.61
CA ASN A 86 3.71 -8.99 -22.79
C ASN A 86 5.01 -8.81 -23.62
N PHE A 87 6.15 -8.74 -22.94
CA PHE A 87 7.45 -8.81 -23.63
C PHE A 87 7.71 -10.20 -24.22
N ASP A 88 8.73 -10.30 -25.07
CA ASP A 88 9.23 -11.60 -25.53
C ASP A 88 9.55 -12.52 -24.35
N ARG A 89 9.30 -13.82 -24.56
CA ARG A 89 9.42 -14.84 -23.53
C ARG A 89 10.84 -14.92 -22.95
N ASP A 90 11.85 -14.83 -23.81
CA ASP A 90 13.26 -14.91 -23.42
C ASP A 90 13.69 -13.67 -22.61
N LEU A 91 13.23 -12.49 -23.01
CA LEU A 91 13.47 -11.24 -22.26
C LEU A 91 12.76 -11.27 -20.90
N THR A 92 11.53 -11.75 -20.87
CA THR A 92 10.76 -11.88 -19.63
C THR A 92 11.45 -12.82 -18.66
N GLU A 93 11.96 -13.97 -19.13
CA GLU A 93 12.67 -14.93 -18.29
C GLU A 93 13.99 -14.35 -17.75
N ALA A 94 14.76 -13.64 -18.60
CA ALA A 94 15.99 -12.98 -18.19
C ALA A 94 15.75 -11.91 -17.10
N LEU A 95 14.72 -11.07 -17.29
CA LEU A 95 14.29 -10.08 -16.30
C LEU A 95 13.91 -10.71 -14.96
N LEU A 96 13.09 -11.77 -14.99
CA LEU A 96 12.63 -12.46 -13.78
C LEU A 96 13.79 -13.13 -13.04
N LYS A 97 14.76 -13.73 -13.77
CA LYS A 97 15.99 -14.28 -13.17
C LYS A 97 16.84 -13.20 -12.50
N LYS A 98 17.04 -12.05 -13.16
CA LYS A 98 17.79 -10.92 -12.56
C LYS A 98 17.09 -10.35 -11.33
N LEU A 99 15.76 -10.20 -11.36
CA LEU A 99 14.99 -9.76 -10.19
C LEU A 99 15.07 -10.76 -9.04
N LYS A 100 15.07 -12.06 -9.35
CA LYS A 100 15.23 -13.09 -8.32
C LYS A 100 16.59 -13.01 -7.65
N LYS A 101 17.65 -12.77 -8.43
CA LYS A 101 19.00 -12.52 -7.91
C LYS A 101 19.02 -11.29 -7.01
N ALA A 102 18.45 -10.17 -7.47
CA ALA A 102 18.35 -8.94 -6.68
C ALA A 102 17.54 -9.13 -5.39
N GLN A 103 16.48 -9.94 -5.40
CA GLN A 103 15.74 -10.29 -4.19
C GLN A 103 16.61 -11.03 -3.19
N ASN A 104 17.39 -12.01 -3.65
CA ASN A 104 18.30 -12.75 -2.77
C ASN A 104 19.38 -11.83 -2.19
N GLU A 105 19.94 -10.92 -2.99
CA GLU A 105 20.88 -9.88 -2.51
C GLU A 105 20.25 -9.03 -1.39
N LEU A 106 19.01 -8.56 -1.57
CA LEU A 106 18.33 -7.78 -0.53
C LEU A 106 18.06 -8.57 0.75
N PHE A 107 17.84 -9.89 0.67
CA PHE A 107 17.68 -10.72 1.87
C PHE A 107 19.00 -10.97 2.60
N LEU A 108 20.12 -11.06 1.88
CA LEU A 108 21.45 -11.15 2.49
C LEU A 108 21.80 -9.84 3.22
N HIS A 109 21.47 -8.71 2.58
CA HIS A 109 21.64 -7.36 3.09
C HIS A 109 20.38 -6.85 3.81
N SER A 110 19.76 -7.73 4.58
CA SER A 110 18.56 -7.36 5.34
C SER A 110 18.97 -6.57 6.58
N PRO A 111 18.24 -5.51 6.95
CA PRO A 111 18.48 -4.81 8.20
C PRO A 111 18.21 -5.67 9.44
N LEU A 112 17.61 -6.87 9.28
CA LEU A 112 17.54 -7.91 10.31
C LEU A 112 18.88 -8.61 10.56
N THR A 113 19.70 -8.80 9.53
CA THR A 113 21.02 -9.45 9.63
C THR A 113 22.11 -8.43 9.91
N LYS A 114 21.95 -7.18 9.44
CA LYS A 114 22.90 -6.08 9.64
C LYS A 114 22.18 -4.77 9.95
N GLU A 115 22.11 -4.40 11.23
CA GLU A 115 21.35 -3.23 11.69
C GLU A 115 21.78 -1.89 11.03
N SER A 116 23.08 -1.73 10.74
CA SER A 116 23.62 -0.53 10.08
C SER A 116 23.04 -0.29 8.69
N GLU A 117 22.74 -1.35 7.94
CA GLU A 117 22.21 -1.25 6.58
C GLU A 117 20.81 -0.63 6.56
N GLY A 118 20.00 -0.83 7.62
CA GLY A 118 18.69 -0.20 7.75
C GLY A 118 18.79 1.32 7.87
N ILE A 119 19.81 1.80 8.57
CA ILE A 119 20.07 3.25 8.70
C ILE A 119 20.54 3.80 7.35
N ASP A 120 21.43 3.10 6.65
CA ASP A 120 21.96 3.53 5.35
C ASP A 120 20.89 3.59 4.26
N ILE A 121 20.01 2.58 4.18
CA ILE A 121 18.87 2.56 3.25
C ILE A 121 18.00 3.81 3.46
N PHE A 122 17.74 4.14 4.71
CA PHE A 122 16.91 5.27 5.09
C PHE A 122 17.58 6.62 4.76
N TYR A 123 18.88 6.75 5.04
CA TYR A 123 19.65 7.96 4.71
C TYR A 123 19.82 8.15 3.20
N GLY A 124 20.04 7.07 2.44
CA GLY A 124 20.13 7.09 0.99
C GLY A 124 18.83 7.57 0.34
N PHE A 125 17.68 7.13 0.83
CA PHE A 125 16.38 7.58 0.33
C PHE A 125 16.06 9.04 0.68
N THR A 126 16.44 9.48 1.88
CA THR A 126 16.17 10.85 2.34
C THR A 126 17.21 11.89 1.89
N GLY A 127 18.24 11.44 1.16
CA GLY A 127 19.30 12.30 0.62
C GLY A 127 20.13 12.98 1.71
N GLY A 128 20.39 12.30 2.83
CA GLY A 128 21.25 12.80 3.91
C GLY A 128 20.71 13.97 4.74
N ASN A 129 19.55 14.52 4.41
CA ASN A 129 19.12 15.83 4.92
C ASN A 129 18.35 15.74 6.25
N ARG A 130 19.07 15.79 7.38
CA ARG A 130 18.50 15.88 8.75
C ARG A 130 17.55 17.07 8.96
N LYS A 131 17.70 18.17 8.20
CA LYS A 131 16.83 19.37 8.31
C LYS A 131 15.46 19.19 7.64
N LYS A 132 15.37 18.47 6.51
CA LYS A 132 14.08 18.11 5.86
C LYS A 132 13.23 17.21 6.78
N TYR A 133 13.88 16.46 7.68
CA TYR A 133 13.25 15.63 8.69
C TYR A 133 12.34 16.39 9.66
N LYS A 134 12.76 17.57 10.13
CA LYS A 134 11.96 18.37 11.07
C LYS A 134 10.71 18.98 10.42
N ALA A 135 10.86 19.47 9.19
CA ALA A 135 9.74 20.03 8.40
C ALA A 135 8.73 18.93 8.01
N ASN A 136 9.22 17.80 7.48
CA ASN A 136 8.35 16.68 7.11
C ASN A 136 7.75 15.96 8.31
N ARG A 137 8.41 15.88 9.47
CA ARG A 137 7.82 15.26 10.66
C ARG A 137 6.59 16.03 11.18
N LYS A 138 6.58 17.37 11.07
CA LYS A 138 5.39 18.18 11.36
C LYS A 138 4.28 17.93 10.33
N ALA A 139 4.61 17.98 9.03
CA ALA A 139 3.65 17.73 7.95
C ALA A 139 3.05 16.32 8.01
N ILE A 140 3.89 15.29 8.23
CA ILE A 140 3.46 13.89 8.40
C ILE A 140 2.62 13.74 9.66
N LYS A 141 2.99 14.37 10.80
CA LYS A 141 2.13 14.37 12.00
C LYS A 141 0.78 15.02 11.74
N GLN A 142 0.73 16.15 11.05
CA GLN A 142 -0.51 16.83 10.67
C GLN A 142 -1.37 15.96 9.77
N MET A 143 -0.79 15.36 8.72
CA MET A 143 -1.46 14.44 7.82
C MET A 143 -2.05 13.23 8.58
N TYR A 144 -1.29 12.63 9.51
CA TYR A 144 -1.79 11.55 10.35
C TYR A 144 -2.91 11.99 11.30
N ILE A 145 -2.85 13.21 11.84
CA ILE A 145 -3.91 13.78 12.69
C ILE A 145 -5.18 13.99 11.87
N GLU A 146 -5.08 14.54 10.66
CA GLU A 146 -6.21 14.71 9.74
C GLU A 146 -6.84 13.37 9.38
N ILE A 147 -6.04 12.39 8.95
CA ILE A 147 -6.52 11.03 8.64
C ILE A 147 -7.20 10.39 9.87
N LYS A 148 -6.64 10.57 11.06
CA LYS A 148 -7.22 10.05 12.32
C LYS A 148 -8.52 10.76 12.71
N GLN A 149 -8.62 12.06 12.46
CA GLN A 149 -9.86 12.82 12.71
C GLN A 149 -10.95 12.47 11.70
N GLU A 150 -10.59 12.32 10.43
CA GLU A 150 -11.51 12.01 9.34
C GLU A 150 -12.02 10.57 9.45
N SER A 151 -11.16 9.63 9.84
CA SER A 151 -11.59 8.26 10.20
C SER A 151 -12.52 8.23 11.41
N LYS A 152 -12.25 9.02 12.46
CA LYS A 152 -13.19 9.15 13.61
C LYS A 152 -14.54 9.74 13.20
N LYS A 153 -14.56 10.77 12.35
CA LYS A 153 -15.80 11.34 11.79
C LYS A 153 -16.59 10.31 10.98
N ASN A 154 -15.90 9.48 10.21
CA ASN A 154 -16.52 8.37 9.46
C ASN A 154 -17.06 7.27 10.37
N VAL A 155 -16.37 6.92 11.47
CA VAL A 155 -16.87 5.98 12.47
C VAL A 155 -18.10 6.54 13.17
N TYR A 156 -18.09 7.83 13.53
CA TYR A 156 -19.25 8.47 14.14
C TYR A 156 -20.46 8.52 13.19
N ARG A 157 -20.26 8.91 11.92
CA ARG A 157 -21.29 8.82 10.88
C ARG A 157 -21.83 7.41 10.73
N TYR A 158 -20.94 6.42 10.71
CA TYR A 158 -21.32 5.02 10.62
C TYR A 158 -22.19 4.59 11.80
N ILE A 159 -21.82 4.92 13.04
CA ILE A 159 -22.61 4.60 14.24
C ILE A 159 -23.98 5.30 14.16
N LYS A 160 -24.02 6.57 13.77
CA LYS A 160 -25.26 7.34 13.60
C LYS A 160 -26.18 6.72 12.55
N ASP A 161 -25.65 6.33 11.39
CA ASP A 161 -26.41 5.69 10.31
C ASP A 161 -26.88 4.28 10.69
N THR A 162 -26.09 3.56 11.49
CA THR A 162 -26.49 2.24 12.00
C THR A 162 -27.65 2.36 12.98
N TYR A 163 -27.62 3.38 13.84
CA TYR A 163 -28.71 3.68 14.77
C TYR A 163 -29.98 4.10 14.01
N SER A 164 -29.88 4.97 13.00
CA SER A 164 -31.04 5.41 12.21
C SER A 164 -31.70 4.25 11.47
N ARG A 165 -30.92 3.33 10.89
CA ARG A 165 -31.45 2.11 10.24
C ARG A 165 -32.16 1.19 11.22
N LYS A 166 -31.64 1.06 12.45
CA LYS A 166 -32.27 0.24 13.49
C LYS A 166 -33.60 0.85 13.94
N CYS A 167 -33.65 2.18 14.10
CA CYS A 167 -34.89 2.91 14.40
C CYS A 167 -35.91 2.77 13.26
N ASN A 168 -35.49 2.89 12.00
CA ASN A 168 -36.40 2.73 10.85
C ASN A 168 -36.99 1.32 10.78
N ARG A 169 -36.18 0.27 11.00
CA ARG A 169 -36.70 -1.11 11.09
C ARG A 169 -37.73 -1.30 12.21
N ILE A 170 -37.53 -0.66 13.36
CA ILE A 170 -38.49 -0.72 14.46
C ILE A 170 -39.79 0.00 14.07
N LYS A 171 -39.69 1.18 13.44
CA LYS A 171 -40.86 1.91 12.92
C LYS A 171 -41.62 1.10 11.87
N GLU A 172 -40.92 0.46 10.93
CA GLU A 172 -41.50 -0.43 9.93
C GLU A 172 -42.20 -1.63 10.56
N LYS A 173 -41.59 -2.25 11.59
CA LYS A 173 -42.24 -3.34 12.34
C LYS A 173 -43.51 -2.88 13.05
N ILE A 174 -43.50 -1.70 13.68
CA ILE A 174 -44.69 -1.13 14.34
C ILE A 174 -45.76 -0.76 13.32
N ALA A 175 -45.37 -0.22 12.15
CA ALA A 175 -46.30 0.09 11.08
C ALA A 175 -46.94 -1.19 10.51
N TYR A 176 -46.14 -2.24 10.32
CA TYR A 176 -46.59 -3.55 9.89
C TYR A 176 -47.54 -4.20 10.90
N THR A 177 -47.22 -4.20 12.20
CA THR A 177 -48.13 -4.75 13.22
C THR A 177 -49.42 -3.94 13.33
N ARG A 178 -49.36 -2.61 13.21
CA ARG A 178 -50.57 -1.76 13.14
C ARG A 178 -51.39 -2.05 11.90
N TRP A 179 -50.76 -2.25 10.74
CA TRP A 179 -51.45 -2.63 9.51
C TRP A 179 -52.12 -3.99 9.65
N LEU A 180 -51.40 -4.99 10.19
CA LEU A 180 -51.90 -6.32 10.44
C LEU A 180 -53.09 -6.29 11.42
N LEU A 181 -52.99 -5.56 12.52
CA LEU A 181 -54.10 -5.39 13.46
C LEU A 181 -55.32 -4.74 12.78
N LYS A 182 -55.11 -3.69 11.97
CA LYS A 182 -56.21 -3.06 11.20
C LYS A 182 -56.83 -4.00 10.18
N SER A 183 -56.06 -4.85 9.52
CA SER A 183 -56.60 -5.81 8.55
C SER A 183 -57.39 -6.93 9.21
N TYR A 184 -57.02 -7.34 10.43
CA TYR A 184 -57.75 -8.37 11.20
C TYR A 184 -58.98 -7.85 11.92
N THR A 185 -59.08 -6.54 12.21
CA THR A 185 -60.27 -5.93 12.83
C THR A 185 -61.29 -5.38 11.83
N TRP A 186 -61.06 -5.56 10.52
CA TRP A 186 -61.97 -5.19 9.42
C TRP A 186 -62.62 -6.42 8.77
N HIS A 187 -62.86 -7.46 9.57
CA HIS A 187 -63.79 -8.56 9.31
C HIS A 187 -64.74 -8.69 10.49
#